data_AF-A0A399F3S7-F1
#
_entry.id   AF-A0A399F3S7-F1
#
_cell.length_a   1.000
_cell.length_b   1.000
_cell.length_c   1.000
_cell.angle_alpha   90.00
_cell.angle_beta   90.00
_cell.angle_gamma   90.00
#
_symmetry.space_group_name_H-M   'P 1'
#
loop_
_entity.id
_entity.type
_entity.pdbx_description
1 polymer ?
#
loop_
_entity_poly.entity_id
_entity_poly.type
_entity_poly.pdbx_seq_one_letter_code
_entity_poly.pdbx_strand_id
1 'polypeptide(L)'
;MQNRVWRIILDYNGKINDTANAMGFVPDVIGKTYAKYLAEYLVESALKNKVPLDLLVALTRAESAFVPTVTTNRYEAIGWTDDAIRKAVQNQWSVGPLQVKPFVFTEVGLASPARWPGDPVPWKHPARLRDAVEAGARYLTKQRNRFGTWRAALHAHNVGPTAYQQGRRNNAYVEKIINWANGYTELRT
;
A
#
# COMPACT_ATOMS: atom_id res chain seq x y z
N MET A 1 5.86 -8.27 -18.81
CA MET A 1 5.42 -7.16 -17.94
C MET A 1 5.46 -7.56 -16.47
N GLN A 2 4.78 -8.64 -16.04
CA GLN A 2 4.89 -9.22 -14.69
C GLN A 2 6.34 -9.42 -14.23
N ASN A 3 7.16 -10.21 -14.95
CA ASN A 3 8.52 -10.64 -14.52
C ASN A 3 9.55 -9.54 -14.16
N ARG A 4 9.30 -8.26 -14.42
CA ARG A 4 10.26 -7.16 -14.19
C ARG A 4 9.90 -6.26 -13.01
N VAL A 5 8.61 -5.96 -12.83
CA VAL A 5 8.09 -5.43 -11.56
C VAL A 5 8.37 -6.41 -10.43
N TRP A 6 8.25 -7.72 -10.72
CA TRP A 6 8.73 -8.79 -9.84
C TRP A 6 10.20 -8.63 -9.48
N ARG A 7 11.09 -8.38 -10.45
CA ARG A 7 12.51 -8.17 -10.19
C ARG A 7 12.79 -6.98 -9.28
N ILE A 8 12.13 -5.84 -9.45
CA ILE A 8 12.36 -4.70 -8.55
C ILE A 8 12.04 -5.08 -7.10
N ILE A 9 10.85 -5.65 -6.84
CA ILE A 9 10.49 -6.10 -5.48
C ILE A 9 11.44 -7.20 -5.00
N LEU A 10 11.88 -8.09 -5.89
CA LEU A 10 12.80 -9.20 -5.60
C LEU A 10 14.28 -8.80 -5.47
N ASP A 11 14.70 -7.65 -6.01
CA ASP A 11 16.06 -7.12 -5.90
C ASP A 11 16.22 -6.44 -4.53
N TYR A 12 15.13 -5.91 -3.96
CA TYR A 12 15.06 -5.42 -2.58
C TYR A 12 14.75 -6.55 -1.55
N ASN A 13 14.62 -7.80 -2.00
CA ASN A 13 14.03 -8.92 -1.25
C ASN A 13 14.70 -9.20 0.09
N GLY A 14 16.04 -9.18 0.18
CA GLY A 14 16.74 -9.43 1.45
C GLY A 14 16.32 -8.42 2.53
N LYS A 15 16.60 -7.14 2.27
CA LYS A 15 16.31 -6.06 3.22
C LYS A 15 14.81 -5.91 3.52
N ILE A 16 13.94 -6.02 2.50
CA ILE A 16 12.49 -5.89 2.72
C ILE A 16 11.98 -7.05 3.58
N ASN A 17 12.40 -8.29 3.31
CA ASN A 17 11.95 -9.44 4.11
C ASN A 17 12.43 -9.31 5.55
N ASP A 18 13.70 -8.99 5.76
CA ASP A 18 14.27 -8.83 7.09
C ASP A 18 13.53 -7.73 7.86
N THR A 19 13.25 -6.61 7.20
CA THR A 19 12.49 -5.50 7.79
C THR A 19 11.05 -5.91 8.07
N ALA A 20 10.35 -6.56 7.14
CA ALA A 20 8.97 -7.00 7.32
C ALA A 20 8.86 -8.01 8.48
N ASN A 21 9.80 -8.95 8.57
CA ASN A 21 9.88 -9.93 9.65
C ASN A 21 10.14 -9.23 11.00
N ALA A 22 11.06 -8.26 11.05
CA ALA A 22 11.32 -7.45 12.24
C ALA A 22 10.10 -6.59 12.65
N MET A 23 9.29 -6.17 11.68
CA MET A 23 8.03 -5.47 11.94
C MET A 23 6.91 -6.43 12.39
N GLY A 24 7.11 -7.75 12.31
CA GLY A 24 6.17 -8.77 12.81
C GLY A 24 5.49 -9.62 11.73
N PHE A 25 5.74 -9.39 10.44
CA PHE A 25 5.17 -10.23 9.39
C PHE A 25 5.67 -11.67 9.50
N VAL A 26 4.76 -12.65 9.29
CA VAL A 26 5.13 -14.07 9.31
C VAL A 26 4.51 -14.76 8.09
N PRO A 27 5.32 -15.29 7.17
CA PRO A 27 4.82 -16.12 6.10
C PRO A 27 4.14 -17.38 6.64
N ASP A 28 3.02 -17.75 6.03
CA ASP A 28 2.24 -18.97 6.31
C ASP A 28 2.68 -20.17 5.45
N VAL A 29 3.40 -19.93 4.34
CA VAL A 29 3.89 -20.96 3.42
C VAL A 29 5.42 -21.03 3.46
N ILE A 30 5.95 -22.23 3.70
CA ILE A 30 7.39 -22.51 3.69
C ILE A 30 7.99 -22.09 2.34
N GLY A 31 9.07 -21.31 2.38
CA GLY A 31 9.78 -20.83 1.17
C GLY A 31 9.12 -19.66 0.44
N LYS A 32 7.96 -19.18 0.91
CA LYS A 32 7.34 -17.95 0.43
C LYS A 32 7.71 -16.78 1.35
N THR A 33 8.19 -15.70 0.76
CA THR A 33 8.66 -14.52 1.50
C THR A 33 7.62 -13.41 1.48
N TYR A 34 7.78 -12.42 2.36
CA TYR A 34 6.97 -11.20 2.35
C TYR A 34 6.96 -10.54 0.96
N ALA A 35 8.14 -10.37 0.34
CA ALA A 35 8.24 -9.69 -0.95
C ALA A 35 7.46 -10.42 -2.05
N LYS A 36 7.46 -11.77 -2.04
CA LYS A 36 6.64 -12.58 -2.96
C LYS A 36 5.15 -12.30 -2.73
N TYR A 37 4.69 -12.32 -1.48
CA TYR A 37 3.30 -11.98 -1.15
C TYR A 37 2.91 -10.57 -1.58
N LEU A 38 3.73 -9.58 -1.27
CA LEU A 38 3.47 -8.20 -1.64
C LEU A 38 3.33 -8.05 -3.16
N ALA A 39 4.25 -8.64 -3.92
CA ALA A 39 4.21 -8.55 -5.37
C ALA A 39 3.01 -9.29 -5.98
N GLU A 40 2.61 -10.46 -5.44
CA GLU A 40 1.37 -11.14 -5.85
C GLU A 40 0.16 -10.23 -5.65
N TYR A 41 0.00 -9.68 -4.45
CA TYR A 41 -1.16 -8.86 -4.12
C TYR A 41 -1.17 -7.52 -4.86
N LEU A 42 -0.01 -6.92 -5.14
CA LEU A 42 0.07 -5.73 -5.99
C LEU A 42 -0.40 -6.04 -7.42
N VAL A 43 0.00 -7.17 -7.98
CA VAL A 43 -0.43 -7.59 -9.31
C VAL A 43 -1.93 -7.88 -9.34
N GLU A 44 -2.43 -8.67 -8.38
CA GLU A 44 -3.84 -9.01 -8.25
C GLU A 44 -4.71 -7.75 -8.12
N SER A 45 -4.38 -6.88 -7.18
CA SER A 45 -5.14 -5.64 -6.95
C SER A 45 -5.01 -4.64 -8.10
N ALA A 46 -3.85 -4.53 -8.76
CA ALA A 46 -3.69 -3.69 -9.94
C ALA A 46 -4.64 -4.13 -11.08
N LEU A 47 -4.63 -5.43 -11.40
CA LEU A 47 -5.50 -6.00 -12.44
C LEU A 47 -6.98 -5.84 -12.09
N LYS A 48 -7.35 -6.22 -10.87
CA LYS A 48 -8.74 -6.17 -10.39
C LYS A 48 -9.32 -4.75 -10.40
N ASN A 49 -8.53 -3.77 -9.98
CA ASN A 49 -8.99 -2.39 -9.82
C ASN A 49 -8.65 -1.48 -11.02
N LYS A 50 -8.09 -2.07 -12.10
CA LYS A 50 -7.67 -1.37 -13.32
C LYS A 50 -6.69 -0.22 -13.04
N VAL A 51 -5.80 -0.40 -12.06
CA VAL A 51 -4.71 0.52 -11.77
C VAL A 51 -3.48 0.07 -12.57
N PRO A 52 -2.74 0.97 -13.24
CA PRO A 52 -1.47 0.60 -13.83
C PRO A 52 -0.53 0.01 -12.77
N LEU A 53 -0.03 -1.21 -12.99
CA LEU A 53 0.82 -1.91 -12.02
C LEU A 53 2.05 -1.08 -11.63
N ASP A 54 2.71 -0.47 -12.62
CA ASP A 54 3.88 0.37 -12.44
C ASP A 54 3.60 1.56 -11.49
N LEU A 55 2.39 2.13 -11.59
CA LEU A 55 1.93 3.21 -10.72
C LEU A 55 1.68 2.71 -9.29
N LEU A 56 1.02 1.56 -9.14
CA LEU A 56 0.73 1.00 -7.82
C LEU A 56 2.02 0.64 -7.07
N VAL A 57 3.00 0.05 -7.77
CA VAL A 57 4.31 -0.28 -7.20
C VAL A 57 5.09 0.98 -6.84
N ALA A 58 5.08 2.01 -7.69
CA ALA A 58 5.72 3.29 -7.38
C ALA A 58 5.08 3.98 -6.16
N LEU A 59 3.75 3.93 -6.04
CA LEU A 59 3.03 4.42 -4.88
C LEU A 59 3.44 3.64 -3.62
N THR A 60 3.46 2.31 -3.66
CA THR A 60 3.92 1.48 -2.52
C THR A 60 5.35 1.82 -2.10
N ARG A 61 6.25 2.07 -3.05
CA ARG A 61 7.61 2.52 -2.75
C ARG A 61 7.60 3.86 -2.03
N ALA A 62 6.79 4.81 -2.48
CA ALA A 62 6.73 6.15 -1.92
C ALA A 62 6.12 6.19 -0.53
N GLU A 63 5.13 5.33 -0.27
CA GLU A 63 4.39 5.30 0.99
C GLU A 63 5.16 4.63 2.12
N SER A 64 5.79 3.48 1.86
CA SER A 64 6.41 2.69 2.95
C SER A 64 7.75 2.07 2.60
N ALA A 65 8.32 2.38 1.43
CA ALA A 65 9.45 1.63 0.88
C ALA A 65 9.18 0.12 0.88
N PHE A 66 7.94 -0.26 0.55
CA PHE A 66 7.44 -1.65 0.51
C PHE A 66 7.30 -2.35 1.86
N VAL A 67 7.46 -1.67 3.00
CA VAL A 67 7.37 -2.31 4.32
C VAL A 67 5.90 -2.41 4.77
N PRO A 68 5.45 -3.54 5.36
CA PRO A 68 4.15 -3.61 6.00
C PRO A 68 4.30 -2.97 7.38
N THR A 69 3.85 -1.73 7.56
CA THR A 69 3.91 -1.07 8.87
C THR A 69 2.69 -0.20 9.09
N VAL A 70 2.34 -0.01 10.35
CA VAL A 70 1.54 1.13 10.79
C VAL A 70 2.45 2.34 10.93
N THR A 71 2.00 3.49 10.45
CA THR A 71 2.72 4.77 10.60
C THR A 71 1.83 5.81 11.24
N THR A 72 2.32 6.44 12.32
CA THR A 72 1.62 7.49 13.04
C THR A 72 1.51 8.77 12.22
N ASN A 73 0.69 9.73 12.67
CA ASN A 73 0.63 11.05 12.02
C ASN A 73 1.94 11.87 12.18
N ARG A 74 2.87 11.40 13.02
CA ARG A 74 4.23 11.95 13.17
C ARG A 74 5.26 11.22 12.30
N TYR A 75 4.81 10.37 11.37
CA TYR A 75 5.66 9.58 10.47
C TYR A 75 6.53 8.53 11.17
N GLU A 76 6.10 8.05 12.35
CA GLU A 76 6.78 6.99 13.09
C GLU A 76 6.23 5.64 12.68
N ALA A 77 7.09 4.74 12.18
CA ALA A 77 6.74 3.36 11.91
C ALA A 77 6.75 2.54 13.20
N ILE A 78 5.60 1.99 13.59
CA ILE A 78 5.43 1.27 14.87
C ILE A 78 5.22 -0.25 14.68
N GLY A 79 5.41 -0.73 13.46
CA GLY A 79 5.35 -2.15 13.12
C GLY A 79 4.02 -2.63 12.57
N TRP A 80 3.99 -3.92 12.27
CA TRP A 80 2.84 -4.70 11.83
C TRP A 80 2.55 -5.64 12.98
N THR A 81 1.74 -5.24 13.96
CA THR A 81 1.41 -6.08 15.13
C THR A 81 -0.02 -5.80 15.58
N ASP A 82 -0.62 -6.68 16.41
CA ASP A 82 -1.95 -6.44 16.98
C ASP A 82 -2.05 -5.10 17.70
N ASP A 83 -1.07 -4.76 18.53
CA ASP A 83 -1.06 -3.49 19.27
C ASP A 83 -0.98 -2.28 18.32
N ALA A 84 -0.11 -2.37 17.31
CA ALA A 84 0.02 -1.34 16.28
C ALA A 84 -1.30 -1.16 15.50
N ILE A 85 -1.97 -2.25 15.10
CA ILE A 85 -3.25 -2.20 14.37
C ILE A 85 -4.36 -1.64 15.26
N ARG A 86 -4.46 -2.04 16.53
CA ARG A 86 -5.44 -1.47 17.48
C ARG A 86 -5.25 0.03 17.63
N LYS A 87 -4.00 0.48 17.83
CA LYS A 87 -3.67 1.91 17.89
C LYS A 87 -3.97 2.61 16.59
N ALA A 88 -3.73 1.96 15.45
CA ALA A 88 -4.04 2.54 14.14
C ALA A 88 -5.53 2.80 13.98
N VAL A 89 -6.38 1.83 14.31
CA VAL A 89 -7.84 1.94 14.28
C VAL A 89 -8.32 3.06 15.21
N GLN A 90 -7.81 3.12 16.44
CA GLN A 90 -8.17 4.13 17.43
C GLN A 90 -7.80 5.55 16.97
N ASN A 91 -6.61 5.73 16.40
CA ASN A 91 -6.04 7.04 16.09
C ASN A 91 -6.10 7.43 14.61
N GLN A 92 -6.72 6.59 13.77
CA GLN A 92 -6.69 6.71 12.31
C GLN A 92 -5.26 6.87 11.76
N TRP A 93 -4.35 6.01 12.20
CA TRP A 93 -2.99 5.95 11.65
C TRP A 93 -2.93 5.09 10.40
N SER A 94 -1.97 5.40 9.54
CA SER A 94 -1.85 4.76 8.22
C SER A 94 -1.39 3.32 8.36
N VAL A 95 -1.97 2.41 7.58
CA VAL A 95 -1.76 0.96 7.68
C VAL A 95 -1.23 0.40 6.38
N GLY A 96 -0.14 -0.35 6.48
CA GLY A 96 0.33 -1.26 5.44
C GLY A 96 1.15 -0.60 4.34
N PRO A 97 1.49 -1.34 3.29
CA PRO A 97 2.45 -0.88 2.29
C PRO A 97 1.97 0.32 1.46
N LEU A 98 0.66 0.57 1.41
CA LEU A 98 0.05 1.73 0.77
C LEU A 98 -0.43 2.79 1.77
N GLN A 99 -0.09 2.64 3.06
CA GLN A 99 -0.32 3.62 4.13
C GLN A 99 -1.77 4.15 4.21
N VAL A 100 -2.72 3.23 4.12
CA VAL A 100 -4.15 3.54 4.04
C VAL A 100 -4.74 3.78 5.44
N LYS A 101 -5.58 4.80 5.58
CA LYS A 101 -6.29 5.08 6.84
C LYS A 101 -7.34 4.01 7.15
N PRO A 102 -7.61 3.64 8.42
CA PRO A 102 -8.54 2.56 8.75
C PRO A 102 -9.96 2.79 8.22
N PHE A 103 -10.48 4.02 8.28
CA PHE A 103 -11.81 4.34 7.73
C PHE A 103 -11.91 4.11 6.21
N VAL A 104 -10.79 4.17 5.48
CA VAL A 104 -10.79 3.95 4.03
C VAL A 104 -11.15 2.51 3.69
N PHE A 105 -10.83 1.53 4.54
CA PHE A 105 -11.19 0.13 4.29
C PHE A 105 -12.70 -0.02 4.12
N THR A 106 -13.49 0.54 5.03
CA THR A 106 -14.95 0.50 4.93
C THR A 106 -15.46 1.41 3.81
N GLU A 107 -14.83 2.56 3.59
CA GLU A 107 -15.16 3.47 2.48
C GLU A 107 -15.05 2.80 1.10
N VAL A 108 -14.16 1.82 0.94
CA VAL A 108 -13.94 1.06 -0.30
C VAL A 108 -14.55 -0.34 -0.29
N GLY A 109 -15.47 -0.59 0.66
CA GLY A 109 -16.24 -1.83 0.74
C GLY A 109 -15.44 -3.05 1.20
N LEU A 110 -14.39 -2.84 1.99
CA LEU A 110 -13.69 -3.89 2.74
C LEU A 110 -14.11 -3.85 4.21
N ALA A 111 -13.87 -4.95 4.91
CA ALA A 111 -14.10 -4.98 6.34
C ALA A 111 -13.05 -4.12 7.08
N SER A 112 -13.47 -3.45 8.15
CA SER A 112 -12.60 -2.62 8.97
C SER A 112 -11.43 -3.44 9.56
N PRO A 113 -10.19 -2.90 9.59
CA PRO A 113 -9.06 -3.53 10.29
C PRO A 113 -9.30 -3.76 11.77
N ALA A 114 -10.31 -3.11 12.37
CA ALA A 114 -10.75 -3.35 13.75
C ALA A 114 -11.13 -4.80 14.03
N ARG A 115 -11.53 -5.57 13.00
CA ARG A 115 -11.85 -7.00 13.13
C ARG A 115 -10.63 -7.90 13.15
N TRP A 116 -9.46 -7.41 12.73
CA TRP A 116 -8.28 -8.26 12.58
C TRP A 116 -7.76 -8.78 13.92
N PRO A 117 -7.72 -7.98 15.01
CA PRO A 117 -7.45 -8.51 16.33
C PRO A 117 -8.56 -9.48 16.75
N GLY A 118 -8.22 -10.73 17.00
CA GLY A 118 -9.17 -11.77 17.45
C GLY A 118 -9.86 -12.58 16.34
N ASP A 119 -9.57 -12.31 15.08
CA ASP A 119 -9.99 -13.17 13.96
C ASP A 119 -9.19 -14.48 13.98
N PRO A 120 -9.79 -15.65 13.64
CA PRO A 120 -9.05 -16.91 13.49
C PRO A 120 -7.89 -16.82 12.49
N VAL A 121 -7.91 -15.88 11.54
CA VAL A 121 -6.75 -15.56 10.71
C VAL A 121 -5.85 -14.55 11.42
N PRO A 122 -4.63 -14.94 11.87
CA PRO A 122 -3.74 -14.06 12.61
C PRO A 122 -3.40 -12.79 11.82
N TRP A 123 -3.14 -11.69 12.51
CA TRP A 123 -2.79 -10.41 11.88
C TRP A 123 -1.53 -10.50 10.98
N LYS A 124 -0.59 -11.37 11.36
CA LYS A 124 0.67 -11.63 10.65
C LYS A 124 0.47 -12.39 9.34
N HIS A 125 -0.73 -12.92 9.13
CA HIS A 125 -1.09 -13.70 7.97
C HIS A 125 -1.08 -12.84 6.69
N PRO A 126 -0.61 -13.37 5.55
CA PRO A 126 -0.60 -12.66 4.27
C PRO A 126 -1.96 -12.10 3.83
N ALA A 127 -3.06 -12.68 4.30
CA ALA A 127 -4.41 -12.17 4.07
C ALA A 127 -4.58 -10.70 4.49
N ARG A 128 -3.92 -10.24 5.57
CA ARG A 128 -4.00 -8.83 6.01
C ARG A 128 -3.20 -7.91 5.11
N LEU A 129 -2.06 -8.40 4.62
CA LEU A 129 -1.28 -7.70 3.60
C LEU A 129 -2.11 -7.52 2.33
N ARG A 130 -2.79 -8.58 1.88
CA ARG A 130 -3.72 -8.52 0.74
C ARG A 130 -4.82 -7.48 0.95
N ASP A 131 -5.48 -7.49 2.11
CA ASP A 131 -6.55 -6.54 2.43
C ASP A 131 -6.04 -5.09 2.41
N ALA A 132 -4.83 -4.83 2.96
CA ALA A 132 -4.22 -3.50 2.95
C ALA A 132 -3.84 -3.03 1.54
N VAL A 133 -3.30 -3.92 0.71
CA VAL A 133 -2.97 -3.62 -0.70
C VAL A 133 -4.26 -3.34 -1.48
N GLU A 134 -5.28 -4.17 -1.31
CA GLU A 134 -6.59 -4.01 -1.97
C GLU A 134 -7.28 -2.71 -1.55
N ALA A 135 -7.22 -2.34 -0.27
CA ALA A 135 -7.78 -1.09 0.24
C ALA A 135 -7.15 0.12 -0.48
N GLY A 136 -5.82 0.13 -0.60
CA GLY A 136 -5.09 1.22 -1.25
C GLY A 136 -5.38 1.31 -2.75
N ALA A 137 -5.41 0.17 -3.44
CA ALA A 137 -5.72 0.12 -4.87
C ALA A 137 -7.16 0.61 -5.16
N ARG A 138 -8.15 0.14 -4.40
CA ARG A 138 -9.54 0.61 -4.54
C ARG A 138 -9.67 2.09 -4.25
N TYR A 139 -8.99 2.58 -3.21
CA TYR A 139 -9.04 3.99 -2.86
C TYR A 139 -8.43 4.86 -3.94
N LEU A 140 -7.30 4.46 -4.52
CA LEU A 140 -6.69 5.16 -5.65
C LEU A 140 -7.62 5.18 -6.87
N THR A 141 -8.27 4.06 -7.20
CA THR A 141 -9.29 4.00 -8.26
C THR A 141 -10.49 4.90 -7.95
N LYS A 142 -10.95 4.95 -6.70
CA LYS A 142 -12.01 5.88 -6.26
C LYS A 142 -11.61 7.33 -6.52
N GLN A 143 -10.38 7.73 -6.18
CA GLN A 143 -9.90 9.08 -6.46
C GLN A 143 -9.76 9.36 -7.96
N ARG A 144 -9.29 8.39 -8.76
CA ARG A 144 -9.25 8.52 -10.21
C ARG A 144 -10.65 8.72 -10.79
N ASN A 145 -11.64 7.97 -10.31
CA ASN A 145 -13.01 8.11 -10.81
C ASN A 145 -13.61 9.47 -10.43
N ARG A 146 -13.26 10.00 -9.25
CA ARG A 146 -13.70 11.32 -8.79
C ARG A 146 -13.03 12.48 -9.53
N PHE A 147 -11.74 12.37 -9.87
CA PHE A 147 -10.93 13.48 -10.37
C PHE A 147 -10.36 13.29 -11.78
N GLY A 148 -10.76 12.22 -12.47
CA GLY A 148 -10.50 11.96 -13.89
C GLY A 148 -9.13 11.34 -14.21
N THR A 149 -8.05 11.86 -13.62
CA THR A 149 -6.67 11.46 -13.98
C THR A 149 -5.92 10.81 -12.82
N TRP A 150 -4.92 9.97 -13.12
CA TRP A 150 -4.05 9.37 -12.11
C TRP A 150 -3.23 10.41 -11.33
N ARG A 151 -2.79 11.50 -11.99
CA ARG A 151 -2.09 12.61 -11.30
C ARG A 151 -3.00 13.28 -10.27
N ALA A 152 -4.24 13.57 -10.63
CA ALA A 152 -5.22 14.13 -9.71
C ALA A 152 -5.54 13.15 -8.56
N ALA A 153 -5.64 11.86 -8.88
CA ALA A 153 -5.85 10.80 -7.89
C ALA A 153 -4.72 10.74 -6.86
N LEU A 154 -3.45 10.81 -7.28
CA LEU A 154 -2.29 10.81 -6.38
C LEU A 154 -2.24 12.05 -5.49
N HIS A 155 -2.56 13.24 -6.02
CA HIS A 155 -2.67 14.42 -5.18
C HIS A 155 -3.74 14.25 -4.11
N ALA A 156 -4.95 13.84 -4.51
CA ALA A 156 -6.06 13.63 -3.59
C ALA A 156 -5.77 12.50 -2.58
N HIS A 157 -5.03 11.47 -2.98
CA HIS A 157 -4.56 10.41 -2.08
C HIS A 157 -3.64 10.97 -1.00
N ASN A 158 -2.69 11.84 -1.36
CA ASN A 158 -1.69 12.38 -0.44
C ASN A 158 -2.26 13.47 0.49
N VAL A 159 -2.94 14.48 -0.07
CA VAL A 159 -3.40 15.65 0.72
C VAL A 159 -4.82 15.47 1.27
N GLY A 160 -5.52 14.43 0.83
CA GLY A 160 -6.94 14.21 1.08
C GLY A 160 -7.82 14.83 -0.01
N PRO A 161 -8.96 14.20 -0.37
CA PRO A 161 -9.81 14.63 -1.48
C PRO A 161 -10.44 16.01 -1.27
N THR A 162 -10.85 16.35 -0.04
CA THR A 162 -11.43 17.66 0.30
C THR A 162 -10.39 18.76 0.15
N ALA A 163 -9.19 18.55 0.68
CA ALA A 163 -8.09 19.51 0.56
C ALA A 163 -7.65 19.69 -0.91
N TYR A 164 -7.65 18.62 -1.70
CA TYR A 164 -7.41 18.70 -3.14
C TYR A 164 -8.46 19.56 -3.85
N GLN A 165 -9.74 19.41 -3.53
CA GLN A 165 -10.80 20.27 -4.08
C GLN A 165 -10.61 21.75 -3.69
N GLN A 166 -10.06 22.01 -2.50
CA GLN A 166 -9.68 23.36 -2.04
C GLN A 166 -8.37 23.89 -2.63
N GLY A 167 -7.76 23.16 -3.59
CA GLY A 167 -6.56 23.60 -4.29
C GLY A 167 -5.23 23.12 -3.70
N ARG A 168 -5.23 22.38 -2.57
CA ARG A 168 -3.96 21.82 -2.05
C ARG A 168 -3.38 20.79 -3.02
N ARG A 169 -2.07 20.84 -3.24
CA ARG A 169 -1.32 19.93 -4.09
C ARG A 169 -0.02 19.55 -3.40
N ASN A 170 0.57 18.46 -3.84
CA ASN A 170 1.92 18.03 -3.47
C ASN A 170 2.63 17.55 -4.73
N ASN A 171 3.22 18.49 -5.48
CA ASN A 171 3.82 18.22 -6.78
C ASN A 171 5.04 17.31 -6.63
N ALA A 172 5.91 17.58 -5.65
CA ALA A 172 7.09 16.75 -5.38
C ALA A 172 6.73 15.28 -5.13
N TYR A 173 5.69 15.01 -4.36
CA TYR A 173 5.19 13.65 -4.14
C TYR A 173 4.70 12.99 -5.43
N VAL A 174 3.86 13.69 -6.20
CA VAL A 174 3.28 13.14 -7.44
C VAL A 174 4.33 12.93 -8.53
N GLU A 175 5.20 13.91 -8.76
CA GLU A 175 6.27 13.83 -9.74
C GLU A 175 7.23 12.69 -9.44
N LYS A 176 7.62 12.51 -8.18
CA LYS A 176 8.45 11.38 -7.74
C LYS A 176 7.81 10.03 -8.11
N ILE A 177 6.52 9.86 -7.80
CA ILE A 177 5.79 8.62 -8.11
C ILE A 177 5.64 8.42 -9.62
N ILE A 178 5.27 9.46 -10.36
CA ILE A 178 5.12 9.38 -11.81
C ILE A 178 6.47 9.10 -12.47
N ASN A 179 7.57 9.70 -12.02
CA ASN A 179 8.91 9.44 -12.55
C ASN A 179 9.35 8.02 -12.26
N TRP A 180 9.07 7.47 -11.07
CA TRP A 180 9.34 6.05 -10.80
C TRP A 180 8.46 5.13 -11.64
N ALA A 181 7.16 5.41 -11.74
CA ALA A 181 6.24 4.64 -12.56
C ALA A 181 6.69 4.69 -14.04
N ASN A 182 7.03 5.86 -14.56
CA ASN A 182 7.54 6.06 -15.91
C ASN A 182 8.89 5.40 -16.11
N GLY A 183 9.83 5.47 -15.17
CA GLY A 183 11.10 4.72 -15.23
C GLY A 183 10.87 3.20 -15.24
N TYR A 184 9.84 2.71 -14.55
CA TYR A 184 9.38 1.32 -14.70
C TYR A 184 8.73 1.06 -16.07
N THR A 185 8.17 2.11 -16.69
CA THR A 185 7.52 2.11 -18.01
C THR A 185 8.52 2.26 -19.16
N GLU A 186 9.65 2.96 -18.99
CA GLU A 186 10.70 3.20 -20.00
C GLU A 186 11.50 1.93 -20.32
N LEU A 187 11.42 0.91 -19.46
CA LEU A 187 11.90 -0.45 -19.75
C LEU A 187 10.97 -1.23 -20.71
N ARG A 188 10.04 -0.53 -21.39
CA ARG A 188 9.17 -1.03 -22.46
C ARG A 188 9.74 -0.85 -23.87
N THR A 189 10.85 -0.11 -24.04
CA THR A 189 11.62 -0.14 -25.31
C THR A 189 12.54 -1.35 -25.34
#